data_AF-A0A7K4CNX9-F1
#
_entry.id   AF-A0A7K4CNX9-F1
#
_cell.length_a   1.000
_cell.length_b   1.000
_cell.length_c   1.000
_cell.angle_alpha   90.00
_cell.angle_beta   90.00
_cell.angle_gamma   90.00
#
_symmetry.space_group_name_H-M   'P 1'
#
loop_
_entity.id
_entity.type
_entity.pdbx_description
1 polymer ?
#
loop_
_entity_poly.entity_id
_entity_poly.type
_entity_poly.pdbx_seq_one_letter_code
_entity_poly.pdbx_strand_id
1 'polypeptide(L)'
;MERITTRFLAISDLHGHVESMRLLHDRLGAMDVKVDFVIFAGDFSNFIFDAAATVQFLPLVLQEFERFIVPVYFIRGNRDQNLQLRRVLPVTFKNGISIEDKVEAAPGGLHVAGHLAKAIGGLHVDETTILVTHDEPGVVPFKPLLHVAGHTHTPRFKDGFVNLGWLYRTPEHGGKAMEGIFWLGEIDAQAGKPAVTSLEWHALEGKDDHVAAAKRTYPFKEFNCPRHPSAGTWIIPFYWKQCTLCYKERES
;
A
#
# COMPACT_ATOMS: atom_id res chain seq x y z
N MET A 1 22.25 -17.00 -17.83
CA MET A 1 21.84 -16.77 -16.43
C MET A 1 20.33 -16.62 -16.43
N GLU A 2 19.64 -17.36 -15.58
CA GLU A 2 18.19 -17.24 -15.40
C GLU A 2 17.85 -15.85 -14.85
N ARG A 3 16.80 -15.23 -15.37
CA ARG A 3 16.30 -13.94 -14.90
C ARG A 3 15.66 -14.18 -13.53
N ILE A 4 16.19 -13.57 -12.47
CA ILE A 4 15.57 -13.60 -11.15
C ILE A 4 14.60 -12.42 -11.10
N THR A 5 13.33 -12.71 -11.39
CA THR A 5 12.24 -11.75 -11.24
C THR A 5 11.58 -11.98 -9.90
N THR A 6 11.55 -10.95 -9.06
CA THR A 6 10.85 -10.95 -7.77
C THR A 6 9.54 -10.20 -7.92
N ARG A 7 8.43 -10.81 -7.49
CA ARG A 7 7.08 -10.24 -7.54
C ARG A 7 6.63 -9.84 -6.14
N PHE A 8 5.97 -8.69 -6.02
CA PHE A 8 5.44 -8.24 -4.75
C PHE A 8 4.00 -7.73 -4.87
N LEU A 9 3.27 -7.88 -3.77
CA LEU A 9 1.99 -7.24 -3.53
C LEU A 9 2.20 -6.06 -2.58
N ALA A 10 1.63 -4.90 -2.87
CA ALA A 10 1.65 -3.76 -1.96
C ALA A 10 0.23 -3.25 -1.69
N ILE A 11 -0.09 -3.13 -0.40
CA ILE A 11 -1.39 -2.71 0.12
C ILE A 11 -1.21 -1.78 1.34
N SER A 12 -2.23 -0.98 1.64
CA SER A 12 -2.24 -0.05 2.79
C SER A 12 -3.66 0.21 3.21
N ASP A 13 -3.85 0.74 4.42
CA ASP A 13 -5.11 1.35 4.84
C ASP A 13 -6.29 0.38 4.70
N LEU A 14 -6.30 -0.62 5.57
CA LEU A 14 -7.35 -1.64 5.67
C LEU A 14 -8.43 -1.24 6.70
N HIS A 15 -8.05 -0.45 7.71
CA HIS A 15 -8.93 0.05 8.77
C HIS A 15 -9.80 -1.02 9.42
N GLY A 16 -9.26 -2.22 9.64
CA GLY A 16 -9.95 -3.30 10.32
C GLY A 16 -10.96 -4.08 9.46
N HIS A 17 -11.08 -3.81 8.15
CA HIS A 17 -12.13 -4.39 7.33
C HIS A 17 -11.77 -5.78 6.77
N VAL A 18 -12.11 -6.82 7.53
CA VAL A 18 -11.78 -8.23 7.22
C VAL A 18 -12.23 -8.67 5.82
N GLU A 19 -13.42 -8.25 5.37
CA GLU A 19 -13.94 -8.68 4.07
C GLU A 19 -13.09 -8.17 2.89
N SER A 20 -12.46 -7.00 3.00
CA SER A 20 -11.56 -6.50 1.93
C SER A 20 -10.32 -7.37 1.77
N MET A 21 -9.79 -7.93 2.87
CA MET A 21 -8.69 -8.89 2.78
C MET A 21 -9.13 -10.19 2.12
N ARG A 22 -10.35 -10.66 2.40
CA ARG A 22 -10.89 -11.86 1.75
C ARG A 22 -11.10 -11.64 0.26
N LEU A 23 -11.67 -10.50 -0.11
CA LEU A 23 -11.80 -10.08 -1.50
C LEU A 23 -10.43 -10.03 -2.17
N LEU A 24 -9.40 -9.50 -1.50
CA LEU A 24 -8.04 -9.46 -2.04
C LEU A 24 -7.51 -10.86 -2.33
N HIS A 25 -7.67 -11.80 -1.41
CA HIS A 25 -7.28 -13.20 -1.62
C HIS A 25 -8.03 -13.83 -2.80
N ASP A 26 -9.34 -13.60 -2.90
CA ASP A 26 -10.16 -14.10 -4.00
C ASP A 26 -9.73 -13.50 -5.35
N ARG A 27 -9.37 -12.21 -5.38
CA ARG A 27 -8.83 -11.52 -6.56
C ARG A 27 -7.50 -12.11 -6.99
N LEU A 28 -6.55 -12.25 -6.07
CA LEU A 28 -5.24 -12.84 -6.36
C LEU A 28 -5.37 -14.28 -6.88
N GLY A 29 -6.28 -15.06 -6.29
CA GLY A 29 -6.59 -16.42 -6.75
C GLY A 29 -7.22 -16.45 -8.14
N ALA A 30 -8.18 -15.57 -8.42
CA ALA A 30 -8.83 -15.46 -9.73
C ALA A 30 -7.87 -15.01 -10.84
N MET A 31 -6.87 -14.20 -10.50
CA MET A 31 -5.82 -13.75 -11.42
C MET A 31 -4.69 -14.77 -11.59
N ASP A 32 -4.68 -15.86 -10.81
CA ASP A 32 -3.57 -16.83 -10.69
C ASP A 32 -2.22 -16.14 -10.42
N VAL A 33 -2.24 -15.10 -9.59
CA VAL A 33 -1.04 -14.31 -9.25
C VAL A 33 -0.33 -14.95 -8.07
N LYS A 34 0.98 -15.14 -8.24
CA LYS A 34 1.91 -15.52 -7.17
C LYS A 34 2.89 -14.38 -6.94
N VAL A 35 3.05 -14.02 -5.67
CA VAL A 35 4.00 -13.01 -5.20
C VAL A 35 5.01 -13.66 -4.26
N ASP A 36 6.21 -13.11 -4.20
CA ASP A 36 7.31 -13.59 -3.35
C ASP A 36 7.29 -12.95 -1.96
N PHE A 37 6.68 -11.77 -1.84
CA PHE A 37 6.44 -11.09 -0.57
C PHE A 37 5.31 -10.05 -0.69
N VAL A 38 4.85 -9.57 0.47
CA VAL A 38 3.84 -8.53 0.60
C VAL A 38 4.44 -7.32 1.35
N ILE A 39 4.08 -6.12 0.93
CA ILE A 39 4.32 -4.87 1.65
C ILE A 39 2.97 -4.36 2.16
N PHE A 40 2.89 -4.07 3.46
CA PHE A 40 1.75 -3.39 4.08
C PHE A 40 2.17 -2.05 4.67
N ALA A 41 1.70 -0.94 4.08
CA ALA A 41 2.13 0.41 4.47
C ALA A 41 1.31 1.04 5.61
N GLY A 42 0.74 0.21 6.49
CA GLY A 42 0.13 0.62 7.75
C GLY A 42 -1.39 0.79 7.71
N ASP A 43 -1.94 1.16 8.87
CA ASP A 43 -3.37 1.28 9.14
C ASP A 43 -4.10 -0.07 9.02
N PHE A 44 -3.62 -1.06 9.79
CA PHE A 44 -4.26 -2.37 9.95
C PHE A 44 -5.67 -2.24 10.51
N SER A 45 -5.86 -1.30 11.43
CA SER A 45 -7.03 -1.17 12.28
C SER A 45 -7.68 0.21 12.20
N ASN A 46 -8.85 0.34 12.82
CA ASN A 46 -9.54 1.61 12.98
C ASN A 46 -9.55 2.09 14.43
N PHE A 47 -8.54 1.72 15.24
CA PHE A 47 -8.59 1.83 16.70
C PHE A 47 -8.88 3.24 17.21
N ILE A 48 -8.32 4.26 16.54
CA ILE A 48 -8.54 5.67 16.92
C ILE A 48 -10.02 6.06 16.86
N PHE A 49 -10.78 5.50 15.91
CA PHE A 49 -12.17 5.85 15.68
C PHE A 49 -13.15 4.86 16.29
N ASP A 50 -12.79 3.58 16.37
CA ASP A 50 -13.60 2.54 16.99
C ASP A 50 -12.72 1.46 17.66
N ALA A 51 -12.32 1.73 18.89
CA ALA A 51 -11.49 0.82 19.68
C ALA A 51 -12.21 -0.50 20.00
N ALA A 52 -13.52 -0.46 20.28
CA ALA A 52 -14.29 -1.64 20.67
C ALA A 52 -14.42 -2.62 19.50
N ALA A 53 -14.82 -2.12 18.32
CA ALA A 53 -14.85 -2.95 17.11
C ALA A 53 -13.45 -3.43 16.73
N THR A 54 -12.43 -2.58 16.86
CA THR A 54 -11.04 -2.99 16.56
C THR A 54 -10.59 -4.17 17.42
N VAL A 55 -10.89 -4.16 18.72
CA VAL A 55 -10.53 -5.30 19.60
C VAL A 55 -11.17 -6.60 19.12
N GLN A 56 -12.39 -6.52 18.59
CA GLN A 56 -13.11 -7.66 18.06
C GLN A 56 -12.56 -8.14 16.69
N PHE A 57 -12.25 -7.23 15.78
CA PHE A 57 -11.93 -7.57 14.38
C PHE A 57 -10.45 -7.72 14.08
N LEU A 58 -9.54 -7.10 14.86
CA LEU A 58 -8.11 -7.19 14.60
C LEU A 58 -7.60 -8.64 14.56
N PRO A 59 -7.99 -9.57 15.45
CA PRO A 59 -7.58 -10.97 15.34
C PRO A 59 -7.98 -11.62 14.00
N LEU A 60 -9.15 -11.27 13.46
CA LEU A 60 -9.62 -11.77 12.17
C LEU A 60 -8.82 -11.16 11.01
N VAL A 61 -8.50 -9.87 11.09
CA VAL A 61 -7.59 -9.22 10.13
C VAL A 61 -6.23 -9.92 10.11
N LEU A 62 -5.64 -10.17 11.29
CA LEU A 62 -4.34 -10.85 11.38
C LEU A 62 -4.42 -12.28 10.83
N GLN A 63 -5.52 -13.00 11.07
CA GLN A 63 -5.76 -14.31 10.47
C GLN A 63 -5.79 -14.26 8.94
N GLU A 64 -6.38 -13.22 8.34
CA GLU A 64 -6.33 -13.06 6.88
C GLU A 64 -4.92 -12.74 6.37
N PHE A 65 -4.08 -12.05 7.14
CA PHE A 65 -2.65 -11.89 6.79
C PHE A 65 -1.87 -13.21 6.89
N GLU A 66 -2.23 -14.12 7.79
CA GLU A 66 -1.58 -15.44 7.90
C GLU A 66 -1.84 -16.35 6.70
N ARG A 67 -2.85 -16.04 5.88
CA ARG A 67 -3.09 -16.75 4.61
C ARG A 67 -2.00 -16.45 3.57
N PHE A 68 -1.28 -15.34 3.67
CA PHE A 68 -0.08 -15.14 2.88
C PHE A 68 1.01 -16.10 3.39
N ILE A 69 1.37 -17.08 2.56
CA ILE A 69 2.44 -18.05 2.87
C ILE A 69 3.85 -17.50 2.60
N VAL A 70 3.93 -16.20 2.30
CA VAL A 70 5.16 -15.45 2.00
C VAL A 70 5.38 -14.37 3.06
N PRO A 71 6.60 -13.81 3.17
CA PRO A 71 6.87 -12.72 4.11
C PRO A 71 5.97 -11.50 3.86
N VAL A 72 5.44 -10.92 4.94
CA VAL A 72 4.68 -9.67 4.93
C VAL A 72 5.46 -8.61 5.68
N TYR A 73 6.09 -7.69 4.95
CA TYR A 73 6.81 -6.57 5.53
C TYR A 73 5.83 -5.45 5.86
N PHE A 74 5.83 -4.95 7.09
CA PHE A 74 4.86 -3.95 7.49
C PHE A 74 5.39 -2.87 8.44
N ILE A 75 4.75 -1.71 8.36
CA ILE A 75 4.83 -0.65 9.38
C ILE A 75 3.45 -0.42 9.99
N ARG A 76 3.38 0.21 11.17
CA ARG A 76 2.11 0.67 11.74
C ARG A 76 1.74 2.05 11.21
N GLY A 77 0.46 2.21 10.88
CA GLY A 77 -0.08 3.51 10.52
C GLY A 77 -0.48 4.34 11.73
N ASN A 78 -0.96 5.57 11.53
CA ASN A 78 -1.33 6.44 12.64
C ASN A 78 -2.50 5.85 13.44
N ARG A 79 -3.40 5.06 12.82
CA ARG A 79 -4.52 4.41 13.52
C ARG A 79 -4.08 3.25 14.41
N ASP A 80 -2.89 2.69 14.17
CA ASP A 80 -2.35 1.53 14.91
C ASP A 80 -1.38 1.92 16.05
N GLN A 81 -0.95 3.19 16.10
CA GLN A 81 0.11 3.64 17.02
C GLN A 81 -0.34 3.88 18.47
N ASN A 82 -1.61 3.62 18.79
CA ASN A 82 -2.11 3.83 20.16
C ASN A 82 -1.38 2.90 21.17
N LEU A 83 -0.81 3.50 22.22
CA LEU A 83 -0.10 2.79 23.29
C LEU A 83 -0.96 1.71 23.98
N GLN A 84 -2.29 1.88 24.02
CA GLN A 84 -3.20 0.87 24.53
C GLN A 84 -3.33 -0.32 23.57
N LEU A 85 -3.44 -0.09 22.26
CA LEU A 85 -3.40 -1.17 21.26
C LEU A 85 -2.09 -1.96 21.40
N ARG A 86 -0.94 -1.27 21.55
CA ARG A 86 0.37 -1.94 21.72
C ARG A 86 0.46 -2.86 22.94
N ARG A 87 -0.29 -2.56 24.00
CA ARG A 87 -0.31 -3.35 25.24
C ARG A 87 -1.37 -4.44 25.25
N VAL A 88 -2.49 -4.20 24.57
CA VAL A 88 -3.68 -5.07 24.64
C VAL A 88 -3.76 -6.02 23.44
N LEU A 89 -3.28 -5.61 22.27
CA LEU A 89 -3.34 -6.38 21.02
C LEU A 89 -2.08 -6.11 20.17
N PRO A 90 -0.99 -6.87 20.38
CA PRO A 90 0.17 -6.77 19.51
C PRO A 90 -0.20 -7.16 18.07
N VAL A 91 0.22 -6.35 17.09
CA VAL A 91 0.14 -6.69 15.67
C VAL A 91 1.26 -7.68 15.37
N THR A 92 0.97 -8.96 15.58
CA THR A 92 1.90 -10.07 15.36
C THR A 92 1.16 -11.22 14.71
N PHE A 93 1.73 -11.74 13.63
CA PHE A 93 1.18 -12.86 12.87
C PHE A 93 2.34 -13.64 12.23
N LYS A 94 2.14 -14.93 11.94
CA LYS A 94 3.22 -15.90 11.65
C LYS A 94 4.28 -15.43 10.65
N ASN A 95 3.86 -14.82 9.54
CA ASN A 95 4.74 -14.38 8.45
C ASN A 95 4.97 -12.86 8.44
N GLY A 96 4.57 -12.17 9.50
CA GLY A 96 4.71 -10.72 9.64
C GLY A 96 6.11 -10.32 10.07
N ILE A 97 6.72 -9.42 9.30
CA ILE A 97 8.01 -8.80 9.59
C ILE A 97 7.75 -7.30 9.75
N SER A 98 7.67 -6.84 11.01
CA SER A 98 7.69 -5.39 11.26
C SER A 98 9.02 -4.85 10.73
N ILE A 99 8.99 -3.74 9.99
CA ILE A 99 10.15 -3.01 9.43
C ILE A 99 10.26 -1.60 10.00
N GLU A 100 9.58 -1.31 11.10
CA GLU A 100 9.52 0.01 11.69
C GLU A 100 10.89 0.52 12.14
N ASP A 101 11.34 1.59 11.48
CA ASP A 101 12.63 2.24 11.70
C ASP A 101 13.82 1.27 11.60
N LYS A 102 13.73 0.31 10.68
CA LYS A 102 14.82 -0.61 10.33
C LYS A 102 14.77 -1.06 8.88
N VAL A 103 15.82 -1.78 8.48
CA VAL A 103 15.98 -2.39 7.16
C VAL A 103 15.99 -3.91 7.32
N GLU A 104 15.24 -4.60 6.48
CA GLU A 104 15.17 -6.07 6.47
C GLU A 104 15.50 -6.61 5.07
N ALA A 105 16.16 -7.76 5.03
CA ALA A 105 16.42 -8.46 3.77
C ALA A 105 15.12 -9.02 3.19
N ALA A 106 15.01 -8.98 1.87
CA ALA A 106 13.86 -9.47 1.10
C ALA A 106 14.28 -10.40 -0.05
N PRO A 107 13.33 -11.19 -0.58
CA PRO A 107 13.60 -12.10 -1.70
C PRO A 107 14.27 -11.41 -2.90
N GLY A 108 15.12 -12.15 -3.61
CA GLY A 108 15.86 -11.62 -4.77
C GLY A 108 17.04 -10.72 -4.43
N GLY A 109 17.52 -10.72 -3.18
CA GLY A 109 18.66 -9.88 -2.75
C GLY A 109 18.29 -8.40 -2.56
N LEU A 110 17.00 -8.13 -2.36
CA LEU A 110 16.46 -6.79 -2.11
C LEU A 110 16.49 -6.46 -0.62
N HIS A 111 16.29 -5.17 -0.31
CA HIS A 111 16.01 -4.70 1.04
C HIS A 111 14.66 -4.00 1.10
N VAL A 112 13.97 -4.12 2.24
CA VAL A 112 12.77 -3.33 2.55
C VAL A 112 13.04 -2.55 3.84
N ALA A 113 12.91 -1.23 3.77
CA ALA A 113 13.13 -0.33 4.88
C ALA A 113 11.81 0.34 5.28
N GLY A 114 11.44 0.30 6.55
CA GLY A 114 10.25 1.00 7.05
C GLY A 114 10.63 2.23 7.85
N HIS A 115 9.88 3.32 7.69
CA HIS A 115 10.08 4.53 8.47
C HIS A 115 8.75 5.10 8.99
N LEU A 116 8.68 5.34 10.30
CA LEU A 116 7.49 5.87 10.96
C LEU A 116 7.50 7.40 11.13
N ALA A 117 8.66 8.04 11.07
CA ALA A 117 8.79 9.47 11.41
C ALA A 117 8.67 10.39 10.18
N LYS A 118 8.47 11.69 10.46
CA LYS A 118 8.48 12.76 9.44
C LYS A 118 9.89 13.16 9.00
N ALA A 119 10.93 12.68 9.69
CA ALA A 119 12.33 13.01 9.42
C ALA A 119 13.14 11.72 9.29
N ILE A 120 13.54 11.40 8.05
CA ILE A 120 14.27 10.17 7.75
C ILE A 120 15.74 10.33 8.11
N GLY A 121 16.06 10.15 9.39
CA GLY A 121 17.42 10.13 9.91
C GLY A 121 17.81 8.73 10.36
N GLY A 122 18.95 8.21 9.89
CA GLY A 122 19.58 6.99 10.44
C GLY A 122 19.29 5.68 9.71
N LEU A 123 18.40 5.64 8.72
CA LEU A 123 18.19 4.48 7.86
C LEU A 123 19.13 4.52 6.65
N HIS A 124 19.83 3.42 6.39
CA HIS A 124 20.58 3.24 5.15
C HIS A 124 19.61 2.77 4.06
N VAL A 125 19.24 3.68 3.15
CA VAL A 125 18.36 3.40 2.02
C VAL A 125 19.10 3.74 0.74
N ASP A 126 19.16 2.78 -0.16
CA ASP A 126 19.88 2.87 -1.43
C ASP A 126 19.03 2.40 -2.62
N GLU A 127 19.63 2.36 -3.81
CA GLU A 127 18.95 1.98 -5.04
C GLU A 127 18.59 0.48 -5.12
N THR A 128 18.85 -0.30 -4.07
CA THR A 128 18.40 -1.70 -3.90
C THR A 128 17.27 -1.85 -2.89
N THR A 129 16.87 -0.74 -2.27
CA THR A 129 15.97 -0.72 -1.12
C THR A 129 14.59 -0.21 -1.52
N ILE A 130 13.53 -0.96 -1.17
CA ILE A 130 12.16 -0.46 -1.16
C ILE A 130 11.93 0.29 0.14
N LEU A 131 11.70 1.60 0.06
CA LEU A 131 11.33 2.41 1.21
C LEU A 131 9.82 2.34 1.43
N VAL A 132 9.38 2.06 2.65
CA VAL A 132 7.98 2.01 3.07
C VAL A 132 7.74 3.07 4.13
N THR A 133 6.82 3.98 3.87
CA THR A 133 6.37 5.01 4.83
C THR A 133 4.86 4.96 4.97
N HIS A 134 4.34 5.38 6.12
CA HIS A 134 2.88 5.51 6.24
C HIS A 134 2.46 6.85 5.64
N ASP A 135 3.10 7.95 6.05
CA ASP A 135 2.85 9.27 5.47
C ASP A 135 3.59 9.45 4.13
N GLU A 136 3.20 10.45 3.34
CA GLU A 136 4.01 10.92 2.21
C GLU A 136 5.13 11.80 2.77
N PRO A 137 6.39 11.33 2.83
CA PRO A 137 7.47 12.22 3.23
C PRO A 137 7.62 13.33 2.19
N GLY A 138 8.14 14.46 2.65
CA GLY A 138 8.59 15.53 1.76
C GLY A 138 9.84 15.11 0.98
N VAL A 139 10.90 15.92 1.02
CA VAL A 139 12.15 15.59 0.35
C VAL A 139 12.82 14.40 1.03
N VAL A 140 12.96 13.29 0.31
CA VAL A 140 13.72 12.11 0.72
C VAL A 140 15.20 12.35 0.33
N PRO A 141 16.16 12.33 1.29
CA PRO A 141 17.56 12.69 1.01
C PRO A 141 18.36 11.57 0.31
N PHE A 142 17.72 10.48 -0.06
CA PHE A 142 18.30 9.30 -0.69
C PHE A 142 17.42 8.81 -1.83
N LYS A 143 17.95 7.90 -2.64
CA LYS A 143 17.27 7.40 -3.85
C LYS A 143 16.96 5.91 -3.68
N PRO A 144 15.75 5.56 -3.19
CA PRO A 144 15.33 4.17 -3.09
C PRO A 144 15.11 3.55 -4.48
N LEU A 145 15.05 2.22 -4.54
CA LEU A 145 14.56 1.49 -5.72
C LEU A 145 13.11 1.86 -6.03
N LEU A 146 12.28 1.89 -4.98
CA LEU A 146 10.87 2.25 -5.00
C LEU A 146 10.51 2.82 -3.63
N HIS A 147 9.74 3.89 -3.61
CA HIS A 147 9.17 4.43 -2.39
C HIS A 147 7.65 4.21 -2.37
N VAL A 148 7.21 3.43 -1.39
CA VAL A 148 5.84 3.01 -1.16
C VAL A 148 5.28 3.77 0.04
N ALA A 149 4.15 4.45 -0.12
CA ALA A 149 3.49 5.23 0.92
C ALA A 149 2.00 4.89 1.08
N GLY A 150 1.44 5.14 2.27
CA GLY A 150 0.02 5.00 2.59
C GLY A 150 -0.64 6.32 3.04
N HIS A 151 -1.50 6.22 4.07
CA HIS A 151 -2.06 7.29 4.91
C HIS A 151 -3.06 8.25 4.27
N THR A 152 -2.70 8.83 3.12
CA THR A 152 -3.44 9.97 2.58
C THR A 152 -4.75 9.57 1.89
N HIS A 153 -4.92 8.28 1.58
CA HIS A 153 -5.99 7.75 0.75
C HIS A 153 -6.04 8.45 -0.61
N THR A 154 -4.88 8.65 -1.22
CA THR A 154 -4.79 9.30 -2.53
C THR A 154 -3.86 8.53 -3.46
N PRO A 155 -4.33 7.42 -4.05
CA PRO A 155 -3.46 6.56 -4.81
C PRO A 155 -2.91 7.29 -6.03
N ARG A 156 -1.59 7.23 -6.19
CA ARG A 156 -0.86 7.93 -7.25
C ARG A 156 0.51 7.32 -7.44
N PHE A 157 1.09 7.51 -8.62
CA PHE A 157 2.46 7.08 -8.89
C PHE A 157 3.21 8.11 -9.74
N LYS A 158 4.52 8.21 -9.48
CA LYS A 158 5.45 9.07 -10.22
C LYS A 158 6.90 8.73 -9.87
N ASP A 159 7.78 8.65 -10.87
CA ASP A 159 9.24 8.68 -10.71
C ASP A 159 9.80 7.79 -9.57
N GLY A 160 9.34 6.53 -9.47
CA GLY A 160 9.79 5.61 -8.42
C GLY A 160 9.14 5.83 -7.05
N PHE A 161 8.04 6.59 -7.00
CA PHE A 161 7.16 6.74 -5.85
C PHE A 161 5.75 6.22 -6.17
N VAL A 162 5.12 5.56 -5.19
CA VAL A 162 3.72 5.14 -5.23
C VAL A 162 3.05 5.41 -3.88
N ASN A 163 1.94 6.16 -3.90
CA ASN A 163 0.98 6.13 -2.82
C ASN A 163 -0.02 5.01 -3.12
N LEU A 164 -0.13 4.05 -2.21
CA LEU A 164 -0.96 2.87 -2.36
C LEU A 164 -2.46 3.20 -2.30
N GLY A 165 -2.83 4.36 -1.76
CA GLY A 165 -4.20 4.76 -1.55
C GLY A 165 -4.80 4.05 -0.35
N TRP A 166 -5.80 3.20 -0.59
CA TRP A 166 -6.44 2.40 0.45
C TRP A 166 -6.86 1.06 -0.13
N LEU A 167 -6.87 0.04 0.73
CA LEU A 167 -7.52 -1.23 0.43
C LEU A 167 -9.01 -1.12 0.81
N TYR A 168 -9.30 -0.51 1.96
CA TYR A 168 -10.65 -0.13 2.36
C TYR A 168 -10.65 1.23 3.03
N ARG A 169 -11.56 2.10 2.59
CA ARG A 169 -11.77 3.41 3.23
C ARG A 169 -13.07 3.36 4.02
N THR A 170 -12.95 3.62 5.31
CA THR A 170 -14.08 3.79 6.23
C THR A 170 -14.82 5.13 6.00
N PRO A 171 -16.08 5.28 6.45
CA PRO A 171 -16.91 6.46 6.16
C PRO A 171 -16.62 7.69 7.05
N GLU A 172 -15.61 7.66 7.92
CA GLU A 172 -15.26 8.83 8.73
C GLU A 172 -14.82 10.00 7.84
N HIS A 173 -14.85 11.20 8.41
CA HIS A 173 -14.56 12.45 7.68
C HIS A 173 -15.53 12.76 6.52
N GLY A 174 -16.75 12.19 6.55
CA GLY A 174 -17.82 12.52 5.62
C GLY A 174 -17.73 11.79 4.27
N GLY A 175 -16.80 10.85 4.13
CA GLY A 175 -16.69 9.98 2.97
C GLY A 175 -17.74 8.86 2.96
N LYS A 176 -17.94 8.25 1.80
CA LYS A 176 -18.61 6.94 1.73
C LYS A 176 -17.58 5.83 1.91
N ALA A 177 -17.99 4.80 2.64
CA ALA A 177 -17.26 3.53 2.69
C ALA A 177 -17.00 3.02 1.27
N MET A 178 -15.80 2.52 1.01
CA MET A 178 -15.37 2.19 -0.35
C MET A 178 -14.21 1.20 -0.37
N GLU A 179 -14.40 0.13 -1.12
CA GLU A 179 -13.30 -0.76 -1.53
C GLU A 179 -12.35 -0.01 -2.47
N GLY A 180 -11.06 -0.24 -2.25
CA GLY A 180 -10.00 0.51 -2.91
C GLY A 180 -9.27 -0.30 -3.96
N ILE A 181 -7.95 -0.19 -3.93
CA ILE A 181 -7.04 -0.81 -4.90
C ILE A 181 -5.90 -1.54 -4.19
N PHE A 182 -5.23 -2.43 -4.91
CA PHE A 182 -3.97 -3.02 -4.52
C PHE A 182 -2.97 -2.91 -5.67
N TRP A 183 -1.70 -3.11 -5.37
CA TRP A 183 -0.62 -2.97 -6.35
C TRP A 183 0.17 -4.25 -6.49
N LEU A 184 0.48 -4.63 -7.72
CA LEU A 184 1.39 -5.70 -8.06
C LEU A 184 2.61 -5.11 -8.75
N GLY A 185 3.80 -5.54 -8.37
CA GLY A 185 5.03 -5.08 -9.01
C GLY A 185 6.02 -6.21 -9.25
N GLU A 186 6.84 -6.03 -10.28
CA GLU A 186 7.92 -6.95 -10.63
C GLU A 186 9.27 -6.21 -10.59
N ILE A 187 10.23 -6.80 -9.90
CA ILE A 187 11.61 -6.32 -9.82
C ILE A 187 12.51 -7.34 -10.50
N ASP A 188 13.30 -6.87 -11.46
CA ASP A 188 14.32 -7.68 -12.10
C ASP A 188 15.67 -7.45 -11.44
N ALA A 189 16.24 -8.51 -10.88
CA ALA A 189 17.56 -8.52 -10.29
C ALA A 189 18.59 -9.11 -11.28
N GLN A 190 18.72 -8.54 -12.48
CA GLN A 190 19.85 -8.87 -13.35
C GLN A 190 21.15 -8.22 -12.82
N ALA A 191 22.25 -8.97 -12.97
CA ALA A 191 23.57 -8.70 -12.41
C ALA A 191 24.02 -7.23 -12.53
N GLY A 192 23.83 -6.46 -11.45
CA GLY A 192 24.41 -5.14 -11.26
C GLY A 192 23.52 -4.15 -10.53
N LYS A 193 22.22 -4.08 -10.83
CA LYS A 193 21.29 -3.15 -10.17
C LYS A 193 19.83 -3.58 -10.34
N PRO A 194 19.08 -3.80 -9.26
CA PRO A 194 17.67 -4.13 -9.35
C PRO A 194 16.89 -2.98 -10.00
N ALA A 195 15.86 -3.32 -10.77
CA ALA A 195 14.99 -2.34 -11.40
C ALA A 195 13.53 -2.77 -11.28
N VAL A 196 12.65 -1.83 -10.92
CA VAL A 196 11.20 -2.03 -11.05
C VAL A 196 10.87 -2.09 -12.54
N THR A 197 10.41 -3.25 -12.98
CA THR A 197 10.06 -3.53 -14.39
C THR A 197 8.57 -3.38 -14.68
N SER A 198 7.73 -3.56 -13.66
CA SER A 198 6.30 -3.26 -13.73
C SER A 198 5.80 -2.82 -12.35
N LEU A 199 4.76 -1.99 -12.37
CA LEU A 199 3.99 -1.60 -11.20
C LEU A 199 2.57 -1.30 -11.66
N GLU A 200 1.66 -2.21 -11.37
CA GLU A 200 0.27 -2.20 -11.85
C GLU A 200 -0.67 -2.10 -10.67
N TRP A 201 -1.74 -1.32 -10.82
CA TRP A 201 -2.79 -1.20 -9.83
C TRP A 201 -4.03 -1.98 -10.27
N HIS A 202 -4.72 -2.56 -9.31
CA HIS A 202 -5.93 -3.36 -9.53
C HIS A 202 -7.00 -2.90 -8.56
N ALA A 203 -8.23 -2.73 -9.06
CA ALA A 203 -9.36 -2.50 -8.17
C ALA A 203 -9.68 -3.78 -7.40
N LEU A 204 -10.00 -3.62 -6.11
CA LEU A 204 -10.39 -4.73 -5.26
C LEU A 204 -11.75 -5.33 -5.70
N GLU A 205 -12.68 -4.47 -6.12
CA GLU A 205 -13.94 -4.86 -6.77
C GLU A 205 -13.89 -4.63 -8.29
N GLY A 206 -14.26 -5.64 -9.09
CA GLY A 206 -14.36 -5.57 -10.56
C GLY A 206 -13.74 -6.78 -11.29
N LYS A 207 -13.65 -6.76 -12.63
CA LYS A 207 -12.98 -7.78 -13.48
C LYS A 207 -11.89 -7.12 -14.35
N ASP A 208 -10.64 -7.63 -14.27
CA ASP A 208 -9.35 -7.16 -14.86
C ASP A 208 -9.24 -7.23 -16.38
N ASP A 209 -10.29 -6.77 -17.05
CA ASP A 209 -10.32 -6.65 -18.50
C ASP A 209 -10.03 -5.19 -18.88
N HIS A 210 -8.74 -4.84 -19.01
CA HIS A 210 -8.27 -3.55 -19.55
C HIS A 210 -8.58 -3.34 -21.04
N VAL A 211 -9.47 -4.15 -21.63
CA VAL A 211 -9.79 -4.12 -23.06
C VAL A 211 -11.30 -4.02 -23.26
N ALA A 212 -11.68 -3.07 -24.12
CA ALA A 212 -12.99 -2.83 -24.70
C ALA A 212 -14.00 -2.03 -23.85
N ALA A 213 -13.99 -0.72 -24.14
CA ALA A 213 -15.14 0.14 -24.30
C ALA A 213 -16.52 -0.57 -24.35
N ALA A 214 -17.14 -0.81 -23.20
CA ALA A 214 -18.56 -0.65 -22.93
C ALA A 214 -18.90 -1.21 -21.54
N LYS A 215 -19.43 -0.35 -20.67
CA LYS A 215 -19.99 -0.63 -19.32
C LYS A 215 -18.99 -0.76 -18.17
N ARG A 216 -18.70 0.40 -17.55
CA ARG A 216 -18.51 0.63 -16.09
C ARG A 216 -18.27 -0.62 -15.23
N THR A 217 -17.09 -1.25 -15.30
CA THR A 217 -16.74 -2.36 -14.41
C THR A 217 -15.89 -1.94 -13.21
N TYR A 218 -15.40 -0.71 -13.17
CA TYR A 218 -14.52 -0.24 -12.10
C TYR A 218 -14.92 1.11 -11.52
N PRO A 219 -14.76 1.30 -10.21
CA PRO A 219 -14.95 2.61 -9.62
C PRO A 219 -13.79 3.55 -9.91
N PHE A 220 -12.61 3.10 -10.36
CA PHE A 220 -11.41 3.94 -10.51
C PHE A 220 -10.96 4.16 -11.96
N LYS A 221 -10.26 5.29 -12.20
CA LYS A 221 -9.62 5.65 -13.46
C LYS A 221 -8.27 6.33 -13.19
N GLU A 222 -7.37 6.23 -14.16
CA GLU A 222 -6.19 7.10 -14.18
C GLU A 222 -6.58 8.54 -14.53
N PHE A 223 -5.95 9.48 -13.86
CA PHE A 223 -6.20 10.90 -14.04
C PHE A 223 -4.91 11.70 -13.91
N ASN A 224 -4.53 12.34 -15.01
CA ASN A 224 -3.45 13.33 -15.02
C ASN A 224 -4.04 14.71 -14.76
N CYS A 225 -3.68 15.31 -13.63
CA CYS A 225 -4.21 16.63 -13.28
C CYS A 225 -3.53 17.72 -14.13
N PRO A 226 -4.29 18.53 -14.90
CA PRO A 226 -3.71 19.59 -15.71
C PRO A 226 -3.12 20.74 -14.86
N ARG A 227 -3.57 20.90 -13.61
CA ARG A 227 -3.05 21.91 -12.67
C ARG A 227 -1.84 21.43 -11.87
N HIS A 228 -1.68 20.12 -11.71
CA HIS A 228 -0.61 19.52 -10.91
C HIS A 228 0.10 18.42 -11.68
N PRO A 229 0.69 18.72 -12.86
CA PRO A 229 1.38 17.71 -13.67
C PRO A 229 2.61 17.14 -12.95
N SER A 230 3.19 17.92 -12.02
CA SER A 230 4.30 17.47 -11.19
C SER A 230 3.91 16.43 -10.14
N ALA A 231 2.62 16.18 -9.89
CA ALA A 231 2.15 15.22 -8.89
C ALA A 231 2.01 13.78 -9.43
N GLY A 232 2.18 13.59 -10.75
CA GLY A 232 2.07 12.28 -11.39
C GLY A 232 0.65 11.87 -11.78
N THR A 233 0.50 10.57 -12.02
CA THR A 233 -0.77 9.96 -12.39
C THR A 233 -1.53 9.58 -11.13
N TRP A 234 -2.76 10.06 -11.00
CA TRP A 234 -3.65 9.70 -9.90
C TRP A 234 -4.55 8.54 -10.29
N ILE A 235 -4.89 7.69 -9.33
CA ILE A 235 -5.96 6.70 -9.46
C ILE A 235 -7.12 7.26 -8.65
N ILE A 236 -8.18 7.70 -9.33
CA ILE A 236 -9.31 8.35 -8.66
C ILE A 236 -10.63 7.67 -9.02
N PRO A 237 -11.65 7.75 -8.16
CA PRO A 237 -12.97 7.30 -8.54
C PRO A 237 -13.51 7.99 -9.80
N PHE A 238 -14.30 7.30 -10.64
CA PHE A 238 -14.81 7.83 -11.91
C PHE A 238 -15.61 9.13 -11.74
N TYR A 239 -16.35 9.22 -10.63
CA TYR A 239 -17.16 10.39 -10.29
C TYR A 239 -16.32 11.58 -9.80
N TRP A 240 -15.03 11.38 -9.50
CA TRP A 240 -14.10 12.48 -9.23
C TRP A 240 -13.71 13.17 -10.54
N LYS A 241 -13.68 14.50 -10.48
CA LYS A 241 -13.38 15.37 -11.63
C LYS A 241 -12.04 16.11 -11.47
N GLN A 242 -11.37 15.93 -10.34
CA GLN A 242 -10.15 16.65 -9.99
C GLN A 242 -9.28 15.78 -9.07
N CYS A 243 -7.98 16.08 -9.00
CA CYS A 243 -7.09 15.43 -8.03
C CYS A 243 -7.31 15.99 -6.62
N THR A 244 -6.73 15.33 -5.63
CA THR A 244 -6.87 15.70 -4.21
C THR A 244 -6.19 17.02 -3.86
N LEU A 245 -5.10 17.39 -4.55
CA LEU A 245 -4.47 18.70 -4.40
C LEU A 245 -5.40 19.84 -4.84
N CYS A 246 -6.04 19.70 -6.01
CA CYS A 246 -7.05 20.66 -6.49
C CYS A 246 -8.24 20.78 -5.52
N TYR A 247 -8.60 19.69 -4.85
CA TYR A 247 -9.67 19.70 -3.85
C TYR A 247 -9.24 20.51 -2.62
N LYS A 248 -8.06 20.24 -2.06
CA LYS A 248 -7.51 20.96 -0.89
C LYS A 248 -7.36 22.46 -1.14
N GLU A 249 -6.88 22.87 -2.32
CA GLU A 249 -6.72 24.28 -2.71
C GLU A 249 -8.04 25.07 -2.77
N ARG A 250 -9.20 24.39 -2.84
CA ARG A 250 -10.52 25.07 -2.82
C ARG A 250 -11.07 25.24 -1.42
N GLU A 251 -10.61 24.44 -0.47
CA GLU A 251 -11.04 24.50 0.93
C GLU A 251 -10.21 25.48 1.76
N SER A 252 -9.06 25.92 1.23
CA SER A 252 -8.20 26.98 1.77
C SER A 252 -8.57 28.37 1.26
#